data_AF-A0A0C2GRB2-F1
#
_entry.id   AF-A0A0C2GRB2-F1
#
_cell.length_a   1.000
_cell.length_b   1.000
_cell.length_c   1.000
_cell.angle_alpha   90.00
_cell.angle_beta   90.00
_cell.angle_gamma   90.00
#
_symmetry.space_group_name_H-M   'P 1'
#
loop_
_entity.id
_entity.type
_entity.pdbx_description
1 polymer ?
#
loop_
_entity_poly.entity_id
_entity_poly.type
_entity_poly.pdbx_seq_one_letter_code
_entity_poly.pdbx_strand_id
1 'polypeptide(L)'
;MCEKERGDLLWNTSRALVILLGDGVHNFVDGVAIGASFSHSTQLGIVTTIAVICHELPHELGDLAVLLDSGLSMQKALLLNLLSALTAFIGLYVSILIGESKEVQMWLLAITAGMFLYVAWIDMLAHLKHDGVHKDHWALACLLQYSGFAVGFIAIFALGWFEDELYTT
;
A
#
# COMPACT_ATOMS: atom_id res chain seq x y z
N MET A 1 22.17 5.03 -32.64
CA MET A 1 21.38 5.25 -31.40
C MET A 1 22.24 6.01 -30.43
N CYS A 2 21.78 7.18 -30.00
CA CYS A 2 22.54 8.08 -29.15
C CYS A 2 22.58 7.54 -27.71
N GLU A 3 23.69 7.70 -27.01
CA GLU A 3 23.91 7.22 -25.62
C GLU A 3 22.83 7.75 -24.65
N LYS A 4 22.26 8.92 -24.96
CA LYS A 4 21.15 9.56 -24.26
C LYS A 4 19.81 8.79 -24.40
N GLU A 5 19.47 8.34 -25.61
CA GLU A 5 18.26 7.53 -25.86
C GLU A 5 18.33 6.18 -25.15
N ARG A 6 19.54 5.61 -25.03
CA ARG A 6 19.78 4.38 -24.26
C ARG A 6 19.60 4.62 -22.76
N GLY A 7 20.07 5.75 -22.24
CA GLY A 7 19.89 6.16 -20.84
C GLY A 7 18.42 6.35 -20.47
N ASP A 8 17.67 7.06 -21.31
CA ASP A 8 16.24 7.35 -21.08
C ASP A 8 15.39 6.06 -21.16
N LEU A 9 15.72 5.15 -22.09
CA LEU A 9 15.04 3.86 -22.20
C LEU A 9 15.29 2.95 -20.98
N LEU A 10 16.54 2.91 -20.50
CA LEU A 10 16.91 2.14 -19.31
C LEU A 10 16.22 2.72 -18.07
N TRP A 11 16.21 4.05 -17.91
CA TRP A 11 15.54 4.74 -16.81
C TRP A 11 14.04 4.46 -16.76
N ASN A 12 13.34 4.57 -17.89
CA ASN A 12 11.91 4.31 -17.97
C ASN A 12 11.58 2.85 -17.65
N THR A 13 12.39 1.92 -18.16
CA THR A 13 12.23 0.49 -17.86
C THR A 13 12.47 0.20 -16.38
N SER A 14 13.49 0.81 -15.77
CA SER A 14 13.79 0.65 -14.34
C SER A 14 12.67 1.17 -13.45
N ARG A 15 12.05 2.32 -13.79
CA ARG A 15 10.92 2.88 -13.03
C ARG A 15 9.71 1.95 -13.04
N ALA A 16 9.31 1.49 -14.22
CA ALA A 16 8.20 0.56 -14.37
C ALA A 16 8.40 -0.73 -13.55
N LEU A 17 9.64 -1.25 -13.53
CA LEU A 17 9.98 -2.48 -12.83
C LEU A 17 9.95 -2.32 -11.31
N VAL A 18 10.46 -1.20 -10.79
CA VAL A 18 10.42 -0.90 -9.35
C VAL A 18 8.99 -0.73 -8.87
N ILE A 19 8.14 -0.06 -9.65
CA ILE A 19 6.72 0.13 -9.33
C ILE A 19 6.01 -1.22 -9.30
N LEU A 20 6.10 -2.02 -10.37
CA LEU A 20 5.43 -3.33 -10.43
C LEU A 20 5.88 -4.30 -9.32
N LEU A 21 7.16 -4.27 -8.93
CA LEU A 21 7.65 -5.10 -7.82
C LEU A 21 7.18 -4.58 -6.46
N GLY A 22 7.19 -3.26 -6.26
CA GLY A 22 6.69 -2.64 -5.04
C GLY A 22 5.20 -2.90 -4.84
N ASP A 23 4.43 -2.67 -5.90
CA ASP A 23 3.00 -2.90 -5.97
C ASP A 23 2.65 -4.39 -5.75
N GLY A 24 3.42 -5.32 -6.32
CA GLY A 24 3.20 -6.75 -6.09
C GLY A 24 3.49 -7.19 -4.64
N VAL A 25 4.43 -6.53 -3.96
CA VAL A 25 4.63 -6.77 -2.52
C VAL A 25 3.51 -6.13 -1.69
N HIS A 26 3.05 -4.94 -2.07
CA HIS A 26 1.93 -4.26 -1.43
C HIS A 26 0.66 -5.12 -1.48
N ASN A 27 0.25 -5.49 -2.69
CA ASN A 27 -0.89 -6.33 -2.96
C ASN A 27 -0.81 -7.66 -2.18
N PHE A 28 0.36 -8.31 -2.12
CA PHE A 28 0.56 -9.49 -1.28
C PHE A 28 0.26 -9.24 0.21
N VAL A 29 0.75 -8.13 0.76
CA VAL A 29 0.52 -7.73 2.17
C VAL A 29 -0.96 -7.45 2.42
N ASP A 30 -1.66 -6.81 1.49
CA ASP A 30 -3.13 -6.62 1.55
C ASP A 30 -3.86 -7.94 1.59
N GLY A 31 -3.46 -8.87 0.73
CA GLY A 31 -3.94 -10.23 0.72
C GLY A 31 -3.80 -10.90 2.08
N VAL A 32 -2.63 -10.80 2.70
CA VAL A 32 -2.38 -11.34 4.04
C VAL A 32 -3.30 -10.68 5.07
N ALA A 33 -3.49 -9.36 5.02
CA ALA A 33 -4.36 -8.65 5.95
C ALA A 33 -5.81 -9.11 5.83
N ILE A 34 -6.33 -9.26 4.61
CA ILE A 34 -7.68 -9.77 4.33
C ILE A 34 -7.81 -11.22 4.84
N GLY A 35 -6.84 -12.08 4.55
CA GLY A 35 -6.86 -13.48 4.97
C GLY A 35 -6.84 -13.64 6.49
N ALA A 36 -5.96 -12.92 7.17
CA ALA A 36 -5.88 -12.96 8.63
C ALA A 36 -7.17 -12.42 9.27
N SER A 37 -7.75 -11.36 8.68
CA SER A 37 -9.02 -10.78 9.12
C SER A 37 -10.18 -11.78 9.00
N PHE A 38 -10.32 -12.47 7.85
CA PHE A 38 -11.36 -13.49 7.67
C PHE A 38 -11.16 -14.73 8.54
N SER A 39 -9.92 -15.13 8.81
CA SER A 39 -9.62 -16.20 9.77
C SER A 39 -9.97 -15.80 11.20
N HIS A 40 -9.96 -14.49 11.52
CA HIS A 40 -10.35 -13.97 12.82
C HIS A 40 -11.87 -13.84 12.98
N SER A 41 -12.54 -13.14 12.06
CA SER A 41 -14.01 -13.06 11.99
C SER A 41 -14.49 -12.61 10.60
N THR A 42 -15.70 -13.02 10.21
CA THR A 42 -16.31 -12.58 8.94
C THR A 42 -16.53 -11.07 8.91
N GLN A 43 -16.92 -10.46 10.05
CA GLN A 43 -17.16 -9.02 10.16
C GLN A 43 -15.86 -8.24 9.86
N LEU A 44 -14.76 -8.61 10.53
CA LEU A 44 -13.47 -7.98 10.33
C LEU A 44 -12.96 -8.19 8.89
N GLY A 45 -13.11 -9.41 8.35
CA GLY A 45 -12.74 -9.70 6.96
C GLY A 45 -13.44 -8.79 5.94
N ILE A 46 -14.74 -8.55 6.10
CA ILE A 46 -15.50 -7.63 5.23
C ILE A 46 -14.98 -6.19 5.37
N VAL A 47 -14.79 -5.72 6.60
CA VAL A 47 -14.30 -4.35 6.86
C VAL A 47 -12.91 -4.15 6.24
N THR A 48 -11.97 -5.08 6.47
CA THR A 48 -10.62 -5.03 5.91
C THR A 48 -10.64 -5.06 4.38
N THR A 49 -11.47 -5.90 3.76
CA THR A 49 -11.59 -5.97 2.29
C THR A 49 -12.07 -4.65 1.70
N ILE A 50 -13.09 -4.02 2.30
CA ILE A 50 -13.58 -2.73 1.85
C ILE A 50 -12.48 -1.66 2.01
N ALA A 51 -11.79 -1.66 3.15
CA ALA A 51 -10.70 -0.73 3.42
C ALA A 51 -9.56 -0.84 2.41
N VAL A 52 -9.15 -2.06 2.04
CA VAL A 52 -8.16 -2.33 1.00
C VAL A 52 -8.63 -1.80 -0.35
N ILE A 53 -9.83 -2.18 -0.79
CA ILE A 53 -10.37 -1.71 -2.08
C ILE A 53 -10.40 -0.17 -2.16
N CYS A 54 -10.71 0.51 -1.04
CA CYS A 54 -10.76 1.96 -0.99
C CYS A 54 -9.40 2.65 -1.24
N HIS A 55 -8.28 2.05 -0.84
CA HIS A 55 -6.95 2.63 -1.08
C HIS A 55 -6.22 2.04 -2.29
N GLU A 56 -6.53 0.80 -2.67
CA GLU A 56 -5.96 0.16 -3.86
C GLU A 56 -6.50 0.72 -5.17
N LEU A 57 -7.79 1.09 -5.23
CA LEU A 57 -8.33 1.67 -6.47
C LEU A 57 -7.60 2.97 -6.88
N PRO A 58 -7.36 3.95 -5.98
CA PRO A 58 -6.50 5.09 -6.29
C PRO A 58 -5.05 4.72 -6.59
N HIS A 59 -4.48 3.77 -5.84
CA HIS A 59 -3.08 3.35 -5.97
C HIS A 59 -2.79 2.76 -7.35
N GLU A 60 -3.59 1.78 -7.77
CA GLU A 60 -3.50 1.11 -9.08
C GLU A 60 -3.70 2.09 -10.25
N LEU A 61 -4.59 3.08 -10.11
CA LEU A 61 -4.75 4.14 -11.12
C LEU A 61 -3.51 5.04 -11.23
N GLY A 62 -2.83 5.30 -10.11
CA GLY A 62 -1.56 6.01 -10.06
C GLY A 62 -0.46 5.22 -10.78
N ASP A 63 -0.33 3.93 -10.48
CA ASP A 63 0.66 3.06 -11.10
C ASP A 63 0.44 2.92 -12.60
N LEU A 64 -0.82 2.78 -13.03
CA LEU A 64 -1.18 2.79 -14.44
C LEU A 64 -0.71 4.08 -15.14
N ALA A 65 -0.88 5.24 -14.50
CA ALA A 65 -0.43 6.52 -15.05
C ALA A 65 1.10 6.56 -15.22
N VAL A 66 1.86 6.06 -14.25
CA VAL A 66 3.33 6.02 -14.34
C VAL A 66 3.81 5.00 -15.36
N LEU A 67 3.16 3.84 -15.47
CA LEU A 67 3.46 2.84 -16.51
C LEU A 67 3.24 3.40 -17.91
N LEU A 68 2.16 4.16 -18.13
CA LEU A 68 1.92 4.86 -19.39
C LEU A 68 3.00 5.92 -19.68
N ASP A 69 3.40 6.70 -18.66
CA ASP A 69 4.47 7.71 -18.78
C ASP A 69 5.84 7.08 -19.13
N SER A 70 6.10 5.86 -18.64
CA SER A 70 7.31 5.10 -18.98
C SER A 70 7.33 4.56 -20.43
N GLY A 71 6.27 4.78 -21.21
CA GLY A 71 6.18 4.43 -22.63
C GLY A 71 5.52 3.07 -22.91
N LEU A 72 4.87 2.44 -21.93
CA LEU A 72 4.08 1.23 -22.17
C LEU A 72 2.76 1.57 -22.87
N SER A 73 2.29 0.65 -23.73
CA SER A 73 0.94 0.76 -24.27
C SER A 73 -0.10 0.48 -23.18
N MET A 74 -1.27 1.11 -23.27
CA MET A 74 -2.38 0.95 -22.32
C MET A 74 -2.69 -0.52 -21.99
N GLN A 75 -2.74 -1.39 -23.00
CA GLN A 75 -3.00 -2.81 -22.79
C GLN A 75 -1.91 -3.51 -21.97
N LYS A 76 -0.65 -3.17 -22.19
CA LYS A 76 0.47 -3.76 -21.44
C LYS A 76 0.51 -3.24 -20.01
N ALA A 77 0.31 -1.93 -19.82
CA ALA A 77 0.28 -1.33 -18.50
C ALA A 77 -0.84 -1.92 -17.64
N LEU A 78 -2.06 -2.02 -18.18
CA LEU A 78 -3.18 -2.68 -17.50
C LEU A 78 -2.92 -4.16 -17.17
N LEU A 79 -2.31 -4.90 -18.10
CA LEU A 79 -2.01 -6.31 -17.86
C LEU A 79 -0.96 -6.48 -16.75
N LEU A 80 0.07 -5.64 -16.72
CA LEU A 80 1.12 -5.72 -15.70
C LEU A 80 0.59 -5.31 -14.32
N ASN A 81 -0.22 -4.25 -14.22
CA ASN A 81 -0.95 -3.90 -12.99
C ASN A 81 -1.80 -5.08 -12.51
N LEU A 82 -2.61 -5.66 -13.40
CA LEU A 82 -3.45 -6.79 -13.04
C LEU A 82 -2.63 -7.99 -12.54
N LEU A 83 -1.50 -8.29 -13.19
CA LEU A 83 -0.62 -9.37 -12.74
C LEU A 83 -0.01 -9.10 -11.36
N SER A 84 0.27 -7.84 -11.06
CA SER A 84 0.71 -7.39 -9.74
C SER A 84 -0.40 -7.57 -8.71
N ALA A 85 -1.62 -7.10 -8.99
CA ALA A 85 -2.80 -7.27 -8.14
C ALA A 85 -3.13 -8.74 -7.79
N LEU A 86 -2.80 -9.69 -8.69
CA LEU A 86 -3.03 -11.12 -8.43
C LEU A 86 -2.19 -11.66 -7.26
N THR A 87 -1.11 -10.99 -6.87
CA THR A 87 -0.32 -11.35 -5.68
C THR A 87 -1.12 -11.24 -4.39
N ALA A 88 -2.17 -10.41 -4.34
CA ALA A 88 -3.09 -10.32 -3.21
C ALA A 88 -3.82 -11.65 -2.94
N PHE A 89 -4.20 -12.38 -3.99
CA PHE A 89 -4.78 -13.72 -3.80
C PHE A 89 -3.76 -14.69 -3.19
N ILE A 90 -2.49 -14.59 -3.58
CA ILE A 90 -1.42 -15.42 -3.00
C ILE A 90 -1.28 -15.12 -1.50
N GLY A 91 -1.23 -13.84 -1.11
CA GLY A 91 -1.19 -13.42 0.29
C GLY A 91 -2.39 -13.90 1.10
N LEU A 92 -3.59 -13.77 0.52
CA LEU A 92 -4.85 -14.26 1.09
C LEU A 92 -4.79 -15.75 1.42
N TYR A 93 -4.41 -16.57 0.44
CA TYR A 93 -4.33 -18.02 0.62
C TYR A 93 -3.25 -18.41 1.63
N VAL A 94 -2.06 -17.80 1.54
CA VAL A 94 -0.97 -18.05 2.50
C VAL A 94 -1.44 -17.75 3.92
N SER A 95 -2.08 -16.60 4.14
CA SER A 95 -2.56 -16.20 5.45
C SER A 95 -3.65 -17.10 6.00
N ILE A 96 -4.58 -17.57 5.17
CA ILE A 96 -5.62 -18.51 5.59
C ILE A 96 -5.00 -19.86 5.98
N LEU A 97 -4.02 -20.35 5.21
CA LEU A 97 -3.37 -21.64 5.45
C LEU A 97 -2.58 -21.69 6.76
N ILE A 98 -1.92 -20.59 7.14
CA ILE A 98 -1.12 -20.53 8.38
C ILE A 98 -1.92 -19.98 9.57
N GLY A 99 -3.07 -19.33 9.32
CA GLY A 99 -3.88 -18.63 10.31
C GLY A 99 -4.77 -19.52 11.17
N GLU A 100 -4.34 -20.74 11.52
CA GLU A 100 -5.14 -21.69 12.31
C GLU A 100 -5.33 -21.23 13.77
N SER A 101 -4.35 -20.52 14.34
CA SER A 101 -4.42 -20.02 15.71
C SER A 101 -4.71 -18.52 15.75
N LYS A 102 -5.49 -18.10 16.76
CA LYS A 102 -5.76 -16.67 17.00
C LYS A 102 -4.48 -15.86 17.21
N GLU A 103 -3.46 -16.47 17.83
CA GLU A 103 -2.16 -15.83 18.04
C GLU A 103 -1.46 -15.54 16.70
N VAL A 104 -1.44 -16.50 15.77
CA VAL A 104 -0.85 -16.28 14.44
C VAL A 104 -1.64 -15.22 13.66
N GLN A 105 -2.97 -15.23 13.73
CA GLN A 105 -3.80 -14.21 13.10
C GLN A 105 -3.45 -12.80 13.62
N MET A 106 -3.30 -12.63 14.94
CA MET A 106 -2.90 -11.36 15.54
C MET A 106 -1.50 -10.93 15.10
N TRP A 107 -0.54 -11.86 15.04
CA TRP A 107 0.80 -11.55 14.53
C TRP A 107 0.79 -11.13 13.06
N LEU A 108 0.00 -11.80 12.22
CA LEU A 108 -0.14 -11.43 10.81
C LEU A 108 -0.72 -10.03 10.67
N LEU A 109 -1.79 -9.72 11.40
CA LEU A 109 -2.41 -8.38 11.42
C LEU A 109 -1.46 -7.31 11.95
N ALA A 110 -0.66 -7.61 12.98
CA ALA A 110 0.34 -6.69 13.52
C ALA A 110 1.47 -6.41 12.50
N ILE A 111 1.92 -7.46 11.78
CA ILE A 111 2.94 -7.33 10.74
C ILE A 111 2.42 -6.51 9.56
N THR A 112 1.21 -6.78 9.08
CA THR A 112 0.61 -6.02 7.97
C THR A 112 0.36 -4.56 8.35
N ALA A 113 -0.15 -4.29 9.56
CA ALA A 113 -0.29 -2.93 10.07
C ALA A 113 1.07 -2.20 10.16
N GLY A 114 2.12 -2.89 10.63
CA GLY A 114 3.47 -2.33 10.66
C GLY A 114 4.03 -2.02 9.27
N MET A 115 3.75 -2.87 8.28
CA MET A 115 4.14 -2.65 6.88
C MET A 115 3.43 -1.44 6.28
N PHE A 116 2.12 -1.28 6.50
CA PHE A 116 1.40 -0.09 6.02
C PHE A 116 1.92 1.20 6.64
N LEU A 117 2.23 1.20 7.94
CA LEU A 117 2.88 2.34 8.60
C LEU A 117 4.24 2.66 7.97
N TYR A 118 5.03 1.63 7.65
CA TYR A 118 6.34 1.80 7.02
C TYR A 118 6.26 2.34 5.58
N VAL A 119 5.35 1.80 4.76
CA VAL A 119 5.12 2.26 3.37
C VAL A 119 4.63 3.70 3.38
N ALA A 120 3.61 4.01 4.19
CA ALA A 120 3.10 5.37 4.35
C ALA A 120 4.19 6.37 4.76
N TRP A 121 5.11 5.95 5.64
CA TRP A 121 6.24 6.77 6.06
C TRP A 121 7.25 7.04 4.93
N ILE A 122 7.61 6.00 4.17
CA ILE A 122 8.56 6.16 3.06
C ILE A 122 7.98 7.02 1.94
N ASP A 123 6.71 6.83 1.59
CA ASP A 123 6.06 7.64 0.57
C ASP A 123 6.00 9.10 1.00
N MET A 124 5.69 9.37 2.26
CA MET A 124 5.70 10.71 2.84
C MET A 124 7.11 11.35 2.73
N LEU A 125 8.16 10.59 3.03
CA LEU A 125 9.54 11.03 2.94
C LEU A 125 10.01 11.27 1.50
N ALA A 126 9.55 10.43 0.56
CA ALA A 126 9.86 10.56 -0.86
C ALA A 126 9.27 11.84 -1.46
N HIS A 127 8.01 12.17 -1.12
CA HIS A 127 7.37 13.42 -1.54
C HIS A 127 8.14 14.67 -1.07
N LEU A 128 8.60 14.69 0.18
CA LEU A 128 9.43 15.80 0.70
C LEU A 128 10.73 15.99 -0.07
N LYS A 129 11.30 14.90 -0.59
CA LYS A 129 12.59 14.90 -1.27
C LYS A 129 12.47 15.20 -2.77
N HIS A 130 11.38 14.80 -3.40
CA HIS A 130 11.19 14.90 -4.85
C HIS A 130 10.55 16.23 -5.28
N ASP A 131 9.64 16.81 -4.49
CA ASP A 131 8.88 18.01 -4.91
C ASP A 131 9.65 19.33 -4.74
N GLY A 132 10.94 19.28 -4.42
CA GLY A 132 11.78 20.47 -4.39
C GLY A 132 11.15 21.59 -3.57
N VAL A 133 10.55 21.25 -2.41
CA VAL A 133 9.94 22.25 -1.53
C VAL A 133 11.00 23.31 -1.29
N HIS A 134 10.80 24.48 -1.91
CA HIS A 134 11.72 25.60 -1.80
C HIS A 134 12.00 25.81 -0.30
N LYS A 135 13.27 26.08 0.04
CA LYS A 135 13.76 26.21 1.42
C LYS A 135 12.90 27.09 2.35
N ASP A 136 11.99 27.89 1.81
CA ASP A 136 11.08 28.76 2.57
C ASP A 136 9.81 28.04 3.10
N HIS A 137 9.39 26.91 2.54
CA HIS A 137 8.17 26.19 2.97
C HIS A 137 8.40 24.79 3.54
N TRP A 138 9.65 24.31 3.61
CA TRP A 138 9.98 22.95 4.05
C TRP A 138 9.48 22.63 5.47
N ALA A 139 9.61 23.58 6.40
CA ALA A 139 9.17 23.41 7.78
C ALA A 139 7.65 23.29 7.88
N LEU A 140 6.92 24.03 7.03
CA LEU A 140 5.46 24.05 6.99
C LEU A 140 4.91 22.78 6.33
N ALA A 141 5.57 22.29 5.27
CA ALA A 141 5.29 21.00 4.65
C ALA A 141 5.53 19.84 5.63
N CYS A 142 6.66 19.83 6.34
CA CYS A 142 6.93 18.85 7.40
C CYS A 142 5.87 18.92 8.51
N LEU A 143 5.55 20.11 9.02
CA LEU A 143 4.53 20.28 10.06
C LEU A 143 3.15 19.75 9.62
N LEU A 144 2.73 20.07 8.39
CA LEU A 144 1.48 19.57 7.84
C LEU A 144 1.48 18.05 7.71
N GLN A 145 2.55 17.44 7.20
CA GLN A 145 2.66 15.98 7.09
C GLN A 145 2.67 15.29 8.46
N TYR A 146 3.48 15.77 9.41
CA TYR A 146 3.49 15.22 10.77
C TYR A 146 2.13 15.37 11.45
N SER A 147 1.44 16.50 11.24
CA SER A 147 0.09 16.70 11.76
C SER A 147 -0.92 15.75 11.12
N GLY A 148 -0.86 15.54 9.80
CA GLY A 148 -1.73 14.60 9.08
C GLY A 148 -1.52 13.15 9.54
N PHE A 149 -0.25 12.74 9.70
CA PHE A 149 0.08 11.41 10.22
C PHE A 149 -0.40 11.22 11.66
N ALA A 150 -0.19 12.23 12.53
CA ALA A 150 -0.66 12.20 13.92
C ALA A 150 -2.19 12.12 14.00
N VAL A 151 -2.90 12.90 13.17
CA VAL A 151 -4.37 12.85 13.07
C VAL A 151 -4.84 11.48 12.59
N GLY A 152 -4.21 10.90 11.55
CA GLY A 152 -4.53 9.57 11.07
C GLY A 152 -4.29 8.49 12.13
N PHE A 153 -3.17 8.55 12.84
CA PHE A 153 -2.85 7.64 13.94
C PHE A 153 -3.88 7.75 15.09
N ILE A 154 -4.22 8.96 15.52
CA ILE A 154 -5.24 9.20 16.56
C ILE A 154 -6.60 8.69 16.10
N ALA A 155 -6.99 8.91 14.84
CA ALA A 155 -8.26 8.44 14.31
C ALA A 155 -8.35 6.91 14.30
N ILE A 156 -7.32 6.20 13.82
CA ILE A 156 -7.27 4.73 13.84
C ILE A 156 -7.26 4.20 15.28
N PHE A 157 -6.51 4.83 16.18
CA PHE A 157 -6.47 4.45 17.59
C PHE A 157 -7.83 4.64 18.27
N ALA A 158 -8.51 5.77 18.00
CA ALA A 158 -9.85 6.03 18.53
C ALA A 158 -10.87 5.03 18.00
N LEU A 159 -10.81 4.66 16.71
CA LEU A 159 -11.66 3.62 16.14
C LEU A 159 -11.48 2.27 16.84
N GLY A 160 -10.23 1.85 17.08
CA GLY A 160 -9.95 0.62 17.83
C GLY A 160 -10.45 0.68 19.29
N TRP A 161 -10.33 1.85 19.93
CA TRP A 161 -10.86 2.05 21.28
C TRP A 161 -12.39 1.92 21.36
N PHE A 162 -13.11 2.50 20.38
CA PHE A 162 -14.57 2.38 20.32
C PHE A 162 -15.04 0.98 19.89
N GLU A 163 -14.19 0.21 19.21
CA GLU A 163 -14.47 -1.18 18.86
C GLU A 163 -14.58 -2.06 20.12
N ASP A 164 -13.71 -1.86 21.13
CA ASP A 164 -13.77 -2.59 22.41
C ASP A 164 -15.05 -2.28 23.23
N GLU A 165 -15.59 -1.07 23.12
CA GLU A 165 -16.88 -0.68 23.74
C GLU A 165 -18.09 -1.32 23.05
N LEU A 166 -17.99 -1.65 21.75
CA LEU A 166 -19.09 -2.25 20.99
C LEU A 166 -19.19 -3.77 21.17
N TYR A 167 -18.08 -4.47 21.46
CA TYR A 167 -18.08 -5.93 21.67
C TYR A 167 -18.34 -6.37 23.12
N THR A 168 -18.44 -5.43 24.07
CA THR A 168 -18.67 -5.72 25.50
C THR A 168 -20.14 -5.59 25.93
N THR A 169 -21.08 -5.34 25.01
CA THR A 169 -22.54 -5.28 25.28
C THR A 169 -23.29 -6.40 24.57
#